data_AF-A0A438IT14-F1
#
_entry.id   AF-A0A438IT14-F1
#
_cell.length_a   1.000
_cell.length_b   1.000
_cell.length_c   1.000
_cell.angle_alpha   90.00
_cell.angle_beta   90.00
_cell.angle_gamma   90.00
#
_symmetry.space_group_name_H-M   'P 1'
#
loop_
_entity.id
_entity.type
_entity.pdbx_description
1 polymer ?
#
loop_
_entity_poly.entity_id
_entity_poly.type
_entity_poly.pdbx_seq_one_letter_code
_entity_poly.pdbx_strand_id
1 'polypeptide(L)'
;MKQGDREVTEYYTEMLGLWQDLDLSCEEESECTRDSVRFKKKMENERVFEFLTGLNHKLDDVRSRVLSRRSLPSIQEVFSKVR
;
A
#
# COMPACT_ATOMS: atom_id res chain seq x y z
N MET A 1 -9.83 -4.07 3.71
CA MET A 1 -9.90 -5.45 3.16
C MET A 1 -8.91 -6.36 3.91
N LYS A 2 -9.06 -7.69 3.89
CA LYS A 2 -8.05 -8.63 4.39
C LYS A 2 -7.71 -9.68 3.32
N GLN A 3 -6.48 -10.18 3.33
CA GLN A 3 -6.02 -11.27 2.47
C GLN A 3 -6.84 -12.53 2.71
N GLY A 4 -7.02 -12.91 3.98
CA GLY A 4 -7.63 -14.20 4.34
C GLY A 4 -6.76 -15.36 3.86
N ASP A 5 -7.38 -16.36 3.24
CA ASP A 5 -6.69 -17.52 2.65
C ASP A 5 -6.35 -17.35 1.17
N ARG A 6 -6.61 -16.17 0.60
CA ARG A 6 -6.32 -15.85 -0.80
C ARG A 6 -4.82 -15.71 -1.04
N GLU A 7 -4.41 -15.91 -2.29
CA GLU A 7 -3.04 -15.65 -2.70
C GLU A 7 -2.70 -14.17 -2.50
N VAL A 8 -1.45 -13.90 -2.12
CA VAL A 8 -0.96 -12.53 -1.92
C VAL A 8 -1.09 -11.70 -3.20
N THR A 9 -0.90 -12.33 -4.36
CA THR A 9 -1.06 -11.70 -5.68
C THR A 9 -2.50 -11.28 -5.95
N GLU A 10 -3.48 -12.12 -5.60
CA GLU A 10 -4.91 -11.80 -5.76
C GLU A 10 -5.29 -10.61 -4.88
N TYR A 11 -4.94 -10.68 -3.59
CA TYR A 11 -5.19 -9.60 -2.64
C TYR A 11 -4.52 -8.28 -3.07
N TYR A 12 -3.27 -8.33 -3.50
CA TYR A 12 -2.54 -7.15 -3.99
C TYR A 12 -3.19 -6.52 -5.23
N THR A 13 -3.67 -7.35 -6.16
CA THR A 13 -4.31 -6.88 -7.40
C THR A 13 -5.64 -6.18 -7.10
N GLU A 14 -6.43 -6.73 -6.17
CA GLU A 14 -7.69 -6.10 -5.74
C GLU A 14 -7.45 -4.74 -5.06
N MET A 15 -6.46 -4.67 -4.15
CA MET A 15 -6.07 -3.41 -3.51
C MET A 15 -5.57 -2.38 -4.53
N LEU A 16 -4.79 -2.81 -5.53
CA LEU A 16 -4.29 -1.94 -6.58
C LEU A 16 -5.43 -1.33 -7.41
N GLY A 17 -6.46 -2.11 -7.74
CA GLY A 17 -7.63 -1.61 -8.45
C GLY A 17 -8.37 -0.53 -7.66
N LEU A 18 -8.64 -0.77 -6.37
CA LEU A 18 -9.30 0.23 -5.51
C LEU A 18 -8.51 1.53 -5.40
N TRP A 19 -7.18 1.43 -5.27
CA TRP A 19 -6.34 2.60 -5.18
C TRP A 19 -6.21 3.37 -6.50
N GLN A 20 -6.31 2.69 -7.64
CA GLN A 20 -6.37 3.32 -8.97
C GLN A 20 -7.66 4.10 -9.14
N ASP A 21 -8.80 3.53 -8.74
CA ASP A 21 -10.09 4.23 -8.76
C ASP A 21 -10.06 5.48 -7.87
N LEU A 22 -9.45 5.39 -6.68
CA LEU A 22 -9.24 6.53 -5.80
C LEU A 22 -8.29 7.58 -6.39
N ASP A 23 -7.20 7.16 -7.05
CA ASP A 23 -6.27 8.07 -7.71
C ASP A 23 -6.97 8.88 -8.79
N LEU A 24 -7.80 8.24 -9.62
CA LEU A 24 -8.58 8.92 -10.66
C LEU A 24 -9.50 9.99 -10.06
N SER A 25 -10.16 9.69 -8.93
CA SER A 25 -11.01 10.66 -8.22
C SER A 25 -10.23 11.83 -7.59
N CYS A 26 -8.98 11.59 -7.14
CA CYS A 26 -8.14 12.62 -6.54
C CYS A 26 -7.45 13.51 -7.59
N GLU A 27 -7.13 12.97 -8.78
CA GLU A 27 -6.53 13.75 -9.86
C GLU A 27 -7.49 14.81 -10.42
N GLU A 28 -8.81 14.56 -10.40
CA GLU A 28 -9.84 15.54 -10.76
C GLU A 28 -9.88 16.76 -9.80
N GLU A 29 -9.44 16.60 -8.53
CA GLU A 29 -9.49 17.66 -7.51
C GLU A 29 -8.14 18.36 -7.27
N SER A 30 -7.01 17.77 -7.71
CA SER A 30 -5.65 18.16 -7.30
C SER A 30 -4.87 18.90 -8.41
N GLU A 31 -5.40 19.98 -8.94
CA GLU A 31 -4.56 20.95 -9.66
C GLU A 31 -3.92 21.94 -8.67
N CYS A 32 -2.58 21.93 -8.62
CA CYS A 32 -1.71 22.98 -8.05
C CYS A 32 -1.40 22.93 -6.53
N THR A 33 -0.22 22.37 -6.15
CA THR A 33 0.75 22.95 -5.17
C THR A 33 1.88 21.98 -4.78
N ARG A 34 2.93 22.53 -4.14
CA ARG A 34 4.08 21.83 -3.52
C ARG A 34 3.66 20.80 -2.45
N ASP A 35 2.44 20.90 -1.94
CA ASP A 35 1.82 19.92 -1.04
C ASP A 35 1.50 18.60 -1.73
N SER A 36 1.39 18.57 -3.07
CA SER A 36 1.13 17.35 -3.85
C SER A 36 2.18 16.25 -3.64
N VAL A 37 3.48 16.58 -3.52
CA VAL A 37 4.53 15.58 -3.31
C VAL A 37 4.44 14.96 -1.93
N ARG A 38 4.25 15.79 -0.89
CA ARG A 38 4.07 15.31 0.49
C ARG A 38 2.78 14.51 0.63
N PHE A 39 1.71 14.94 -0.03
CA PHE A 39 0.44 14.27 -0.08
C PHE A 39 0.55 12.90 -0.77
N LYS A 40 1.14 12.84 -1.97
CA LYS A 40 1.42 11.56 -2.68
C LYS A 40 2.25 10.61 -1.82
N LYS A 41 3.27 11.11 -1.11
CA LYS A 41 4.07 10.28 -0.20
C LYS A 41 3.26 9.77 0.99
N LYS A 42 2.36 10.60 1.55
CA LYS A 42 1.45 10.20 2.63
C LYS A 42 0.49 9.11 2.15
N MET A 43 -0.11 9.27 0.98
CA MET A 43 -0.99 8.25 0.38
C MET A 43 -0.23 6.94 0.12
N GLU A 44 0.98 6.99 -0.44
CA GLU A 44 1.79 5.79 -0.65
C GLU A 44 2.08 5.06 0.67
N ASN A 45 2.41 5.80 1.74
CA ASN A 45 2.63 5.22 3.06
C ASN A 45 1.35 4.60 3.65
N GLU A 46 0.19 5.25 3.45
CA GLU A 46 -1.12 4.73 3.88
C GLU A 46 -1.44 3.43 3.13
N ARG A 47 -1.19 3.36 1.83
CA ARG A 47 -1.35 2.13 1.02
C ARG A 47 -0.49 0.98 1.53
N VAL A 48 0.78 1.27 1.86
CA VAL A 48 1.69 0.28 2.46
C VAL A 48 1.14 -0.23 3.79
N PHE A 49 0.64 0.67 4.63
CA PHE A 49 0.08 0.28 5.92
C PHE A 49 -1.20 -0.55 5.77
N GLU A 50 -2.11 -0.15 4.90
CA GLU A 50 -3.36 -0.87 4.63
C GLU A 50 -3.08 -2.27 4.09
N PHE A 51 -2.17 -2.40 3.12
CA PHE A 51 -1.74 -3.70 2.61
C PHE A 51 -1.17 -4.59 3.71
N LEU A 52 -0.20 -4.06 4.46
CA LEU A 52 0.48 -4.79 5.52
C LEU A 52 -0.51 -5.28 6.60
N THR A 53 -1.44 -4.42 7.04
CA THR A 53 -2.43 -4.76 8.08
C THR A 53 -3.48 -5.76 7.59
N GLY A 54 -3.73 -5.81 6.28
CA GLY A 54 -4.62 -6.80 5.67
C GLY A 54 -3.96 -8.16 5.39
N LEU A 55 -2.62 -8.26 5.41
CA LEU A 55 -1.91 -9.53 5.17
C LEU A 55 -2.28 -10.63 6.17
N ASN A 56 -2.19 -11.87 5.72
CA ASN A 56 -2.34 -13.06 6.56
C ASN A 56 -1.29 -13.07 7.70
N HIS A 57 -1.67 -13.60 8.86
CA HIS A 57 -0.79 -13.67 10.04
C HIS A 57 0.50 -14.47 9.81
N LYS A 58 0.52 -15.38 8.82
CA LYS A 58 1.73 -16.10 8.39
C LYS A 58 2.85 -15.18 7.89
N LEU A 59 2.52 -13.93 7.53
CA LEU A 59 3.47 -12.93 7.04
C LEU A 59 3.86 -11.90 8.11
N ASP A 60 3.54 -12.13 9.39
CA ASP A 60 3.80 -11.20 10.50
C ASP A 60 5.28 -10.85 10.63
N ASP A 61 6.20 -11.79 10.37
CA ASP A 61 7.64 -11.53 10.37
C ASP A 61 8.07 -10.55 9.29
N VAL A 62 7.45 -10.63 8.10
CA VAL A 62 7.71 -9.68 7.01
C VAL A 62 7.12 -8.32 7.37
N ARG A 63 5.89 -8.30 7.91
CA ARG A 63 5.23 -7.08 8.39
C ARG A 63 6.08 -6.34 9.43
N SER A 64 6.53 -7.04 10.46
CA SER A 64 7.37 -6.49 11.53
C SER A 64 8.67 -5.90 11.00
N ARG A 65 9.36 -6.62 10.10
CA ARG A 65 10.60 -6.13 9.47
C ARG A 65 10.39 -4.89 8.62
N VAL A 66 9.28 -4.80 7.89
CA VAL A 66 8.96 -3.62 7.08
C VAL A 66 8.64 -2.41 7.96
N LEU A 67 7.80 -2.60 8.99
CA LEU A 67 7.42 -1.53 9.92
C LEU A 67 8.57 -1.04 10.81
N SER A 68 9.60 -1.86 11.01
CA SER A 68 10.81 -1.48 11.76
C SER A 68 11.78 -0.58 10.97
N ARG A 69 11.54 -0.32 9.67
CA ARG A 69 12.41 0.53 8.86
C ARG A 69 12.19 2.01 9.20
N ARG A 70 13.25 2.82 9.11
CA ARG A 70 13.18 4.29 9.29
C ARG A 70 12.23 4.97 8.29
N SER A 71 12.13 4.42 7.09
CA SER A 71 11.21 4.86 6.04
C SER A 71 10.52 3.65 5.43
N LEU A 72 9.22 3.78 5.19
CA LEU A 72 8.46 2.73 4.53
C LEU A 72 8.97 2.52 3.09
N PRO A 73 9.18 1.26 2.65
CA PRO A 73 9.43 0.95 1.25
C PRO A 73 8.23 1.34 0.38
N SER A 74 8.41 1.34 -0.93
CA SER A 74 7.27 1.43 -1.85
C SER A 74 6.38 0.19 -1.73
N ILE A 75 5.13 0.31 -2.17
CA ILE A 75 4.20 -0.83 -2.17
C ILE A 75 4.72 -2.01 -3.01
N GLN A 76 5.40 -1.73 -4.13
CA GLN A 76 5.98 -2.75 -5.01
C GLN A 76 7.15 -3.49 -4.33
N GLU A 77 7.99 -2.79 -3.58
CA GLU A 77 9.06 -3.40 -2.79
C GLU A 77 8.48 -4.28 -1.67
N VAL A 78 7.39 -3.85 -1.02
CA VAL A 78 6.70 -4.65 -0.01
C VAL A 78 6.11 -5.90 -0.63
N PHE A 79 5.38 -5.78 -1.75
CA PHE A 79 4.79 -6.90 -2.47
C PHE A 79 5.85 -7.94 -2.87
N SER A 80 7.00 -7.50 -3.35
CA SER A 80 8.11 -8.38 -3.73
C SER A 80 8.74 -9.14 -2.56
N LYS A 81 8.50 -8.73 -1.30
CA LYS A 81 9.00 -9.43 -0.09
C LYS A 81 8.03 -10.48 0.44
N VAL A 82 6.75 -10.41 0.06
CA VAL A 82 5.68 -11.28 0.57
C VAL A 82 5.18 -12.30 -0.47
N ARG A 83 5.56 -12.12 -1.73
CA ARG A 83 5.40 -13.10 -2.82
C ARG A 83 6.60 -14.04 -2.86
#